data_AF-A0A524AC33-F1
#
_entry.id   AF-A0A524AC33-F1
#
_cell.length_a   1.000
_cell.length_b   1.000
_cell.length_c   1.000
_cell.angle_alpha   90.00
_cell.angle_beta   90.00
_cell.angle_gamma   90.00
#
_symmetry.space_group_name_H-M   'P 1'
#
loop_
_entity.id
_entity.type
_entity.pdbx_description
1 polymer ?
#
loop_
_entity_poly.entity_id
_entity_poly.type
_entity_poly.pdbx_seq_one_letter_code
_entity_poly.pdbx_strand_id
1 'polypeptide(L)' 'MTFVVRGRHESFERLHRRFKKAVQQDKVLVKARRRRFYEKPSQTRKRKAIKKRIKSRRTTRKMQGLGGRRRR' A
#
# COMPACT_ATOMS: atom_id res chain seq x y z
N MET A 1 -0.86 -8.67 -12.53
CA MET A 1 0.30 -8.33 -13.37
C MET A 1 0.05 -6.95 -13.92
N THR A 2 0.93 -6.00 -13.60
CA THR A 2 0.86 -4.61 -14.05
C THR A 2 1.87 -4.37 -15.16
N PHE A 3 1.45 -3.68 -16.22
CA PHE A 3 2.29 -3.36 -17.36
C PHE A 3 2.54 -1.86 -17.40
N VAL A 4 3.79 -1.45 -17.65
CA VAL A 4 4.17 -0.05 -17.79
C VAL A 4 4.96 0.09 -19.07
N VAL A 5 4.35 0.75 -20.06
CA VAL A 5 4.94 0.98 -21.39
C VAL A 5 5.51 2.40 -21.44
N ARG A 6 6.68 2.54 -22.09
CA ARG A 6 7.36 3.83 -22.31
C ARG A 6 6.60 4.68 -23.34
N GLY A 7 6.30 5.93 -22.99
CA GLY A 7 5.79 6.90 -23.96
C GLY A 7 6.89 7.44 -24.88
N ARG A 8 6.52 7.86 -26.10
CA ARG A 8 7.47 8.37 -27.12
C ARG A 8 8.31 9.57 -26.64
N HIS A 9 7.77 10.41 -25.76
CA HIS A 9 8.45 11.61 -25.22
C HIS A 9 8.71 11.53 -23.70
N GLU A 10 8.78 10.34 -23.12
CA GLU A 10 9.00 10.16 -21.68
C GLU A 10 10.49 9.94 -21.36
N SER A 11 11.06 10.77 -20.48
CA SER A 11 12.39 10.55 -19.92
C SER A 11 12.40 9.25 -19.08
N PHE A 12 13.52 8.53 -19.13
CA PHE A 12 13.68 7.24 -18.43
C PHE A 12 13.33 7.31 -16.94
N GLU A 13 13.73 8.36 -16.24
CA GLU A 13 13.42 8.53 -14.82
C GLU A 13 11.93 8.57 -14.53
N ARG A 14 11.14 9.21 -15.39
CA ARG A 14 9.70 9.35 -15.23
C ARG A 14 9.01 8.01 -15.41
N LEU A 15 9.44 7.23 -16.40
CA LEU A 15 9.01 5.85 -16.60
C LEU A 15 9.34 4.99 -15.37
N HIS A 16 10.57 5.08 -14.87
CA HIS A 16 11.03 4.31 -13.72
C HIS A 16 10.24 4.65 -12.45
N ARG A 17 9.89 5.93 -12.23
CA ARG A 17 9.01 6.35 -11.13
C ARG A 17 7.61 5.75 -11.25
N ARG A 18 7.02 5.72 -12.45
CA ARG A 18 5.72 5.07 -12.70
C ARG A 18 5.79 3.56 -12.48
N PHE A 19 6.85 2.92 -12.95
CA PHE A 19 7.10 1.50 -12.72
C PHE A 19 7.16 1.17 -11.22
N LYS A 20 7.98 1.90 -10.45
CA LYS A 20 8.05 1.72 -8.99
C LYS A 20 6.68 1.88 -8.32
N LYS A 21 5.89 2.87 -8.72
CA LYS A 21 4.51 3.05 -8.22
C LYS A 21 3.60 1.87 -8.58
N ALA A 22 3.64 1.40 -9.83
CA ALA A 22 2.84 0.28 -10.29
C ALA A 22 3.19 -1.03 -9.53
N VAL A 23 4.48 -1.30 -9.28
CA VAL A 23 4.96 -2.44 -8.49
C VAL A 23 4.48 -2.36 -7.04
N GLN A 24 4.57 -1.17 -6.44
CA GLN A 24 4.08 -0.94 -5.07
C GLN A 24 2.56 -1.12 -4.96
N GLN A 25 1.80 -0.69 -5.96
CA GLN A 25 0.34 -0.80 -6.00
C GLN A 25 -0.12 -2.25 -6.13
N ASP A 26 0.51 -3.04 -7.01
CA ASP A 26 0.19 -4.48 -7.15
C ASP A 26 0.64 -5.30 -5.93
N LYS A 27 1.54 -4.76 -5.10
CA LYS A 27 2.07 -5.40 -3.89
C LYS A 27 2.68 -6.77 -4.16
N VAL A 28 3.25 -6.96 -5.37
CA VAL A 28 3.81 -8.24 -5.83
C VAL A 28 4.88 -8.78 -4.88
N LEU A 29 5.78 -7.92 -4.40
CA LEU A 29 6.83 -8.29 -3.44
C LEU A 29 6.25 -8.76 -2.09
N VAL A 30 5.19 -8.11 -1.61
CA VAL A 30 4.52 -8.48 -0.35
C VAL A 30 3.76 -9.79 -0.52
N LYS A 31 3.11 -10.00 -1.67
CA LYS A 31 2.44 -11.26 -2.00
C LYS A 31 3.43 -12.41 -2.07
N ALA A 32 4.55 -12.23 -2.79
CA ALA A 32 5.62 -13.22 -2.89
C ALA A 32 6.19 -13.58 -1.50
N ARG A 33 6.52 -12.58 -0.68
CA ARG A 33 7.04 -12.82 0.68
C ARG A 33 6.05 -13.59 1.57
N ARG A 34 4.75 -13.36 1.43
CA ARG A 34 3.72 -14.07 2.21
C ARG A 34 3.44 -15.49 1.72
N ARG A 35 3.64 -15.75 0.43
CA ARG A 35 3.42 -17.05 -0.19
C ARG A 35 4.64 -17.97 -0.13
N ARG A 36 5.80 -17.47 0.32
CA ARG A 36 7.03 -18.26 0.45
C ARG A 36 6.88 -19.48 1.37
N PHE A 37 6.00 -19.39 2.37
CA PHE A 37 5.72 -20.47 3.32
C PHE A 37 4.22 -20.57 3.59
N TYR A 38 3.73 -21.77 3.92
CA TYR A 38 2.35 -21.94 4.35
C TYR A 38 2.12 -21.23 5.70
N GLU A 39 1.11 -20.37 5.74
CA GLU A 39 0.67 -19.70 6.96
C GLU A 39 -0.69 -20.26 7.38
N LYS A 40 -0.77 -20.84 8.59
CA LYS A 40 -2.03 -21.36 9.13
C LYS A 40 -3.14 -20.28 9.04
N PRO A 41 -4.39 -20.66 8.72
CA PRO A 41 -5.50 -19.70 8.55
C PRO A 41 -5.70 -18.77 9.74
N SER A 42 -5.49 -19.26 10.97
CA SER A 42 -5.58 -18.48 12.21
C SER A 42 -4.56 -17.34 12.28
N GLN A 43 -3.31 -17.57 11.89
CA GLN A 43 -2.26 -16.56 11.86
C GLN A 43 -2.54 -15.50 10.79
N THR A 44 -3.04 -15.92 9.63
CA THR A 44 -3.51 -15.01 8.58
C THR A 44 -4.64 -14.11 9.08
N ARG A 45 -5.64 -14.65 9.80
CA ARG A 45 -6.75 -13.90 10.40
C ARG A 45 -6.23 -12.89 11.43
N LYS A 46 -5.35 -13.31 12.35
CA LYS A 46 -4.70 -12.42 13.34
C LYS A 46 -3.96 -11.26 12.67
N ARG A 47 -3.12 -11.53 11.66
CA ARG A 47 -2.40 -10.50 10.90
C ARG A 47 -3.33 -9.53 10.18
N LYS A 48 -4.45 -10.01 9.60
CA LYS A 48 -5.46 -9.17 8.94
C LYS A 48 -6.16 -8.25 9.94
N ALA A 49 -6.56 -8.76 11.11
CA ALA A 49 -7.21 -7.98 12.16
C ALA A 49 -6.32 -6.84 12.68
N ILE A 50 -5.05 -7.14 12.98
CA ILE A 50 -4.07 -6.12 13.42
C ILE A 50 -3.90 -5.03 12.37
N LYS A 51 -3.75 -5.40 11.08
CA LYS A 51 -3.64 -4.43 9.98
C LYS A 51 -4.88 -3.56 9.83
N LYS A 52 -6.09 -4.13 9.99
CA LYS A 52 -7.34 -3.38 9.98
C LYS A 52 -7.36 -2.35 11.11
N ARG A 53 -7.00 -2.75 12.33
CA ARG A 53 -6.96 -1.87 13.52
C ARG A 53 -5.95 -0.72 13.38
N ILE A 54 -4.76 -1.01 12.85
CA ILE A 54 -3.74 0.03 12.60
C ILE A 54 -4.24 1.04 11.56
N LYS A 55 -4.85 0.56 10.47
CA LYS A 55 -5.38 1.42 9.42
C LYS A 55 -6.54 2.29 9.92
N SER A 56 -7.51 1.71 10.63
CA SER A 56 -8.64 2.47 11.16
C SER A 56 -8.17 3.58 12.09
N ARG A 57 -7.26 3.28 13.03
CA ARG A 57 -6.68 4.28 13.94
C ARG A 57 -6.00 5.43 13.18
N ARG A 58 -5.26 5.15 12.11
CA ARG A 58 -4.63 6.18 11.27
C ARG A 58 -5.66 7.05 10.56
N THR A 59 -6.70 6.45 10.00
CA THR A 59 -7.77 7.20 9.32
C THR A 59 -8.53 8.08 10.30
N THR A 60 -8.91 7.56 11.47
CA THR A 60 -9.61 8.32 12.51
C THR A 60 -8.79 9.51 13.00
N ARG A 61 -7.49 9.31 13.27
CA ARG A 61 -6.58 10.42 13.63
C ARG A 61 -6.46 11.48 12.54
N LYS A 62 -6.38 11.07 11.28
CA LYS A 62 -6.35 12.01 10.15
C LYS A 62 -7.64 12.81 10.07
N MET A 63 -8.80 12.18 10.26
CA MET A 63 -10.09 12.88 10.30
C MET A 63 -10.18 13.86 11.46
N GLN A 64 -9.75 13.46 12.66
CA GLN A 64 -9.72 14.32 13.84
C GLN A 64 -8.78 15.53 13.68
N GLY A 65 -7.62 15.35 13.04
CA GLY A 65 -6.67 16.44 12.77
C GLY A 65 -7.13 17.42 11.69
N LEU A 66 -8.01 17.00 10.77
CA LEU A 66 -8.60 17.86 9.73
C LEU A 66 -9.78 18.71 10.26
N GLY A 67 -10.39 18.32 11.39
CA GLY A 67 -11.43 19.09 12.09
C GLY A 67 -10.92 20.00 13.22
N GLY A 68 -9.63 19.96 13.54
CA GLY A 68 -9.05 20.61 14.72
C GLY A 68 -8.40 21.99 14.51
N ARG A 69 -8.50 22.58 13.32
CA ARG A 69 -8.07 23.98 13.05
C ARG A 69 -9.24 24.96 13.00
N ARG A 70 -10.28 24.72 13.78
CA ARG A 70 -11.30 25.72 14.09
C ARG A 70 -11.51 25.71 15.60
N ARG A 71 -11.29 26.87 16.21
CA ARG A 71 -11.36 27.20 17.65
C ARG A 71 -10.05 27.02 18.43
N ARG A 72 -9.11 27.93 18.18
CA ARG A 72 -8.84 29.04 19.10
C ARG A 72 -8.41 30.25 18.28
#